data_AF-A0A955RLR8-F1
#
_entry.id   AF-A0A955RLR8-F1
#
_cell.length_a   1.000
_cell.length_b   1.000
_cell.length_c   1.000
_cell.angle_alpha   90.00
_cell.angle_beta   90.00
_cell.angle_gamma   90.00
#
_symmetry.space_group_name_H-M   'P 1'
#
loop_
_entity.id
_entity.type
_entity.pdbx_description
1 polymer ?
#
loop_
_entity_poly.entity_id
_entity_poly.type
_entity_poly.pdbx_seq_one_letter_code
_entity_poly.pdbx_strand_id
1 'polypeptide(L)'
;MKEFKTLFQKTIHKEIDIISTVDHVYGSPPIRLVDSHNTLSALDANVMVLLWDTIIPNIHKYKSELILDSSIFSANEVDYFLFDPERYYFEDFVKLPEFSKQISETETTLKRLSFKGSIIDLYIERLIELVNLFRCNIQNNKTSSEFYISNLVDLYTKFSLPKALIDLVSSRMQSLFYSPILSEFLPEIILLTDNEPFGLKNLISKTSLFKDPLFRNIKSKEKITKEEFLTDSKRIIDALKEQFILPSHEIVLWSLALSDIKHYGNDFGFFCNFQSILDNLAIKNNLHKLQLTLPKQDGKNFIEFENSYSFILIGNKLIRTNTKISRVTNLISIYL
;
A
#
# COMPACT_ATOMS: atom_id res chain seq x y z
N MET A 1 26.26 -3.79 -8.49
CA MET A 1 24.98 -3.05 -8.55
C MET A 1 24.40 -2.97 -9.96
N LYS A 2 25.14 -2.53 -10.99
CA LYS A 2 24.66 -2.65 -12.39
C LYS A 2 24.23 -4.07 -12.78
N GLU A 3 24.99 -5.07 -12.32
CA GLU A 3 24.68 -6.49 -12.52
C GLU A 3 23.36 -6.90 -11.84
N PHE A 4 23.03 -6.33 -10.67
CA PHE A 4 21.77 -6.61 -9.96
C PHE A 4 20.58 -5.94 -10.65
N LYS A 5 20.76 -4.77 -11.28
CA LYS A 5 19.74 -4.17 -12.14
C LYS A 5 19.38 -5.09 -13.32
N THR A 6 20.41 -5.60 -14.00
CA THR A 6 20.21 -6.54 -15.11
C THR A 6 19.55 -7.83 -14.64
N LEU A 7 19.97 -8.36 -13.49
CA LEU A 7 19.33 -9.53 -12.89
C LEU A 7 17.85 -9.27 -12.62
N PHE A 8 17.53 -8.16 -11.93
CA PHE A 8 16.15 -7.78 -11.62
C PHE A 8 15.29 -7.76 -12.88
N GLN A 9 15.70 -6.99 -13.89
CA GLN A 9 14.94 -6.83 -15.15
C GLN A 9 14.76 -8.16 -15.89
N LYS A 10 15.78 -9.05 -15.84
CA LYS A 10 15.69 -10.40 -16.39
C LYS A 10 14.66 -11.25 -15.64
N THR A 11 14.66 -11.21 -14.30
CA THR A 11 13.74 -11.99 -13.46
C THR A 11 12.29 -11.54 -13.62
N ILE A 12 12.03 -10.22 -13.67
CA ILE A 12 10.66 -9.71 -13.85
C ILE A 12 10.21 -9.66 -15.32
N HIS A 13 11.10 -10.01 -16.26
CA HIS A 13 10.87 -9.97 -17.71
C HIS A 13 10.39 -8.62 -18.25
N LYS A 14 10.83 -7.51 -17.62
CA LYS A 14 10.45 -6.15 -17.99
C LYS A 14 11.61 -5.19 -17.72
N GLU A 15 11.77 -4.22 -18.60
CA GLU A 15 12.60 -3.05 -18.30
C GLU A 15 11.83 -2.13 -17.36
N ILE A 16 12.39 -1.92 -16.16
CA ILE A 16 11.82 -1.04 -15.15
C ILE A 16 12.88 -0.04 -14.72
N ASP A 17 12.47 1.23 -14.69
CA ASP A 17 13.27 2.36 -14.24
C ASP A 17 12.84 2.82 -12.86
N ILE A 18 11.54 2.74 -12.57
CA ILE A 18 10.92 3.24 -11.36
C ILE A 18 9.96 2.21 -10.79
N ILE A 19 10.07 1.96 -9.50
CA ILE A 19 9.07 1.23 -8.71
C ILE A 19 8.34 2.21 -7.80
N SER A 20 7.02 2.13 -7.80
CA SER A 20 6.16 2.84 -6.86
C SER A 20 5.59 1.89 -5.82
N THR A 21 5.54 2.34 -4.57
CA THR A 21 4.98 1.58 -3.42
C THR A 21 3.85 2.35 -2.72
N VAL A 22 3.28 3.35 -3.39
CA VAL A 22 2.24 4.22 -2.82
C VAL A 22 0.87 3.54 -2.68
N ASP A 23 0.68 2.39 -3.33
CA ASP A 23 -0.60 1.69 -3.40
C ASP A 23 -0.68 0.52 -2.42
N HIS A 24 -1.80 0.51 -1.71
CA HIS A 24 -2.05 -0.39 -0.59
C HIS A 24 -3.48 -0.91 -0.67
N VAL A 25 -3.65 -2.22 -0.93
CA VAL A 25 -4.95 -2.84 -1.18
C VAL A 25 -5.89 -2.75 0.03
N TYR A 26 -5.33 -2.80 1.26
CA TYR A 26 -6.09 -2.70 2.51
C TYR A 26 -6.40 -1.26 2.93
N GLY A 27 -5.78 -0.27 2.28
CA GLY A 27 -6.25 1.11 2.36
C GLY A 27 -7.54 1.22 1.55
N SER A 28 -8.60 1.80 2.13
CA SER A 28 -9.76 2.20 1.34
C SER A 28 -9.27 3.08 0.16
N PRO A 29 -9.76 2.86 -1.08
CA PRO A 29 -9.47 3.72 -2.23
C PRO A 29 -10.58 4.77 -2.37
N PRO A 30 -10.35 6.05 -2.76
CA PRO A 30 -9.40 6.53 -3.75
C PRO A 30 -9.10 8.06 -3.57
N ILE A 31 -9.02 8.85 -4.65
CA ILE A 31 -8.71 10.30 -4.73
C ILE A 31 -7.31 10.69 -4.24
N ARG A 32 -6.91 10.33 -3.02
CA ARG A 32 -5.61 10.72 -2.46
C ARG A 32 -4.43 10.27 -3.32
N LEU A 33 -4.57 9.17 -4.05
CA LEU A 33 -3.54 8.62 -4.93
C LEU A 33 -3.54 9.23 -6.34
N VAL A 34 -4.54 10.02 -6.72
CA VAL A 34 -4.64 10.59 -8.08
C VAL A 34 -3.44 11.47 -8.38
N ASP A 35 -2.97 12.28 -7.43
CA ASP A 35 -1.77 13.11 -7.62
C ASP A 35 -0.50 12.26 -7.80
N SER A 36 -0.35 11.21 -7.00
CA SER A 36 0.74 10.24 -7.15
C SER A 36 0.72 9.57 -8.52
N HIS A 37 -0.45 9.07 -8.95
CA HIS A 37 -0.61 8.44 -10.27
C HIS A 37 -0.42 9.42 -11.42
N ASN A 38 -0.90 10.66 -11.28
CA ASN A 38 -0.68 11.71 -12.26
C ASN A 38 0.83 11.98 -12.41
N THR A 39 1.54 12.18 -11.29
CA THR A 39 2.99 12.37 -11.27
C THR A 39 3.71 11.20 -11.92
N LEU A 40 3.42 9.97 -11.51
CA LEU A 40 4.02 8.75 -12.08
C LEU A 40 3.73 8.60 -13.58
N SER A 41 2.52 8.90 -14.03
CA SER A 41 2.13 8.84 -15.45
C SER A 41 2.82 9.89 -16.31
N ALA A 42 3.23 11.01 -15.71
CA ALA A 42 3.94 12.09 -16.37
C ALA A 42 5.47 11.87 -16.43
N LEU A 43 6.00 10.87 -15.72
CA LEU A 43 7.43 10.53 -15.80
C LEU A 43 7.71 9.80 -17.12
N ASP A 44 8.69 10.31 -17.86
CA ASP A 44 9.23 9.64 -19.06
C ASP A 44 10.13 8.47 -18.65
N ALA A 45 9.52 7.41 -18.13
CA ALA A 45 10.19 6.24 -17.57
C ALA A 45 9.30 4.99 -17.57
N ASN A 46 9.93 3.81 -17.53
CA ASN A 46 9.22 2.55 -17.32
C ASN A 46 8.87 2.39 -15.83
N VAL A 47 7.63 2.71 -15.49
CA VAL A 47 7.08 2.64 -14.13
C VAL A 47 6.40 1.29 -13.89
N MET A 48 6.67 0.68 -12.73
CA MET A 48 5.86 -0.38 -12.15
C MET A 48 5.30 0.09 -10.81
N VAL A 49 4.01 -0.12 -10.59
CA VAL A 49 3.36 0.18 -9.32
C VAL A 49 3.13 -1.13 -8.58
N LEU A 50 3.77 -1.29 -7.44
CA LEU A 50 3.65 -2.48 -6.60
C LEU A 50 2.58 -2.28 -5.55
N LEU A 51 1.60 -3.18 -5.53
CA LEU A 51 0.61 -3.25 -4.45
C LEU A 51 1.30 -3.85 -3.20
N TRP A 52 1.76 -2.96 -2.33
CA TRP A 52 2.79 -3.24 -1.31
C TRP A 52 2.25 -3.94 -0.05
N ASP A 53 1.00 -3.67 0.31
CA ASP A 53 0.40 -4.07 1.58
C ASP A 53 0.04 -5.56 1.73
N THR A 54 0.40 -6.39 0.76
CA THR A 54 0.17 -7.84 0.78
C THR A 54 1.02 -8.59 1.82
N ILE A 55 2.00 -7.92 2.44
CA ILE A 55 3.05 -8.56 3.24
C ILE A 55 2.86 -8.37 4.77
N ILE A 56 2.60 -7.15 5.27
CA ILE A 56 2.26 -6.89 6.69
C ILE A 56 1.37 -5.63 6.80
N PRO A 57 0.03 -5.73 6.71
CA PRO A 57 -0.80 -4.58 7.03
C PRO A 57 -0.73 -4.30 8.53
N ASN A 58 -0.56 -3.03 8.87
CA ASN A 58 -0.87 -2.57 10.21
C ASN A 58 -2.40 -2.48 10.30
N ILE A 59 -3.06 -3.56 10.71
CA ILE A 59 -4.53 -3.66 10.85
C ILE A 59 -5.11 -2.46 11.60
N HIS A 60 -4.40 -1.93 12.61
CA HIS A 60 -4.84 -0.79 13.40
C HIS A 60 -4.68 0.57 12.68
N LYS A 61 -3.80 0.66 11.67
CA LYS A 61 -3.53 1.83 10.83
C LYS A 61 -4.33 1.79 9.52
N TYR A 62 -4.61 0.60 9.00
CA TYR A 62 -5.36 0.33 7.77
C TYR A 62 -6.71 -0.32 8.07
N LYS A 63 -7.32 0.02 9.22
CA LYS A 63 -8.75 -0.24 9.41
C LYS A 63 -9.44 0.34 8.19
N SER A 64 -9.91 -0.53 7.32
CA SER A 64 -10.47 -0.20 6.01
C SER A 64 -11.82 0.44 6.26
N GLU A 65 -11.80 1.66 6.73
CA GLU A 65 -12.95 2.52 6.80
C GLU A 65 -13.28 2.88 5.35
N LEU A 66 -14.33 2.28 4.78
CA LEU A 66 -15.03 2.78 3.58
C LEU A 66 -15.21 4.32 3.64
N ILE A 67 -15.23 4.86 4.86
CA ILE A 67 -15.34 6.24 5.26
C ILE A 67 -14.34 7.19 4.58
N LEU A 68 -13.11 6.78 4.23
CA LEU A 68 -12.16 7.75 3.63
C LEU A 68 -12.64 8.30 2.28
N ASP A 69 -13.56 7.59 1.64
CA ASP A 69 -13.75 7.60 0.20
C ASP A 69 -15.21 7.68 -0.20
N SER A 70 -16.02 6.89 0.49
CA SER A 70 -17.47 7.00 0.46
C SER A 70 -17.98 8.07 1.43
N SER A 71 -17.11 8.57 2.32
CA SER A 71 -17.51 9.43 3.44
C SER A 71 -18.70 8.83 4.21
N ILE A 72 -18.83 7.50 4.25
CA ILE A 72 -19.89 6.80 4.99
C ILE A 72 -19.75 7.11 6.47
N PHE A 73 -20.79 7.72 7.04
CA PHE A 73 -20.86 7.95 8.47
C PHE A 73 -21.44 6.72 9.14
N SER A 74 -20.71 6.14 10.11
CA SER A 74 -21.37 5.29 11.09
C SER A 74 -21.74 6.10 12.33
N ALA A 75 -22.99 5.95 12.76
CA ALA A 75 -23.50 6.55 13.99
C ALA A 75 -23.07 5.77 15.24
N ASN A 76 -22.58 4.54 15.06
CA ASN A 76 -22.07 3.65 16.09
C ASN A 76 -20.59 3.37 15.76
N GLU A 77 -19.74 3.03 16.73
CA GLU A 77 -18.32 2.71 16.49
C GLU A 77 -18.13 1.36 15.75
N VAL A 78 -18.96 1.07 14.74
CA VAL A 78 -18.94 -0.17 13.98
C VAL A 78 -18.04 0.02 12.75
N ASP A 79 -16.89 -0.65 12.78
CA ASP A 79 -15.96 -0.68 11.66
C ASP A 79 -16.53 -1.56 10.52
N TYR A 80 -16.73 -0.97 9.34
CA TYR A 80 -17.17 -1.70 8.15
C TYR A 80 -15.97 -2.14 7.32
N PHE A 81 -15.53 -3.39 7.48
CA PHE A 81 -14.34 -3.87 6.80
C PHE A 81 -14.63 -4.43 5.41
N LEU A 82 -13.90 -3.93 4.40
CA LEU A 82 -13.84 -4.52 3.06
C LEU A 82 -12.90 -5.72 3.01
N PHE A 83 -11.96 -5.84 3.95
CA PHE A 83 -11.01 -6.95 4.01
C PHE A 83 -11.03 -7.56 5.40
N ASP A 84 -10.90 -8.89 5.47
CA ASP A 84 -10.85 -9.56 6.76
C ASP A 84 -9.51 -9.32 7.47
N PRO A 85 -9.46 -8.66 8.64
CA PRO A 85 -8.21 -8.51 9.36
C PRO A 85 -7.74 -9.82 10.03
N GLU A 86 -8.65 -10.78 10.24
CA GLU A 86 -8.38 -12.04 10.95
C GLU A 86 -8.06 -13.19 10.01
N ARG A 87 -8.65 -13.19 8.80
CA ARG A 87 -8.29 -14.12 7.71
C ARG A 87 -7.05 -13.63 6.98
N TYR A 88 -6.31 -14.59 6.47
CA TYR A 88 -4.96 -14.36 6.01
C TYR A 88 -4.87 -13.42 4.81
N TYR A 89 -3.92 -12.49 4.83
CA TYR A 89 -3.74 -11.46 3.81
C TYR A 89 -3.49 -12.02 2.39
N PHE A 90 -2.81 -13.15 2.27
CA PHE A 90 -2.55 -13.82 0.99
C PHE A 90 -3.73 -14.66 0.46
N GLU A 91 -4.75 -14.90 1.28
CA GLU A 91 -5.99 -15.55 0.82
C GLU A 91 -6.91 -14.53 0.12
N ASP A 92 -6.56 -13.24 0.17
CA ASP A 92 -7.15 -12.18 -0.65
C ASP A 92 -8.68 -12.05 -0.51
N PHE A 93 -9.22 -12.34 0.68
CA PHE A 93 -10.66 -12.37 0.91
C PHE A 93 -11.26 -10.96 1.03
N VAL A 94 -11.89 -10.51 -0.06
CA VAL A 94 -12.70 -9.29 -0.08
C VAL A 94 -14.08 -9.59 0.50
N LYS A 95 -14.45 -8.87 1.55
CA LYS A 95 -15.76 -8.94 2.19
C LYS A 95 -16.73 -8.06 1.42
N LEU A 96 -17.95 -8.56 1.24
CA LEU A 96 -19.09 -7.74 0.86
C LEU A 96 -19.73 -7.17 2.13
N PRO A 97 -19.62 -5.86 2.41
CA PRO A 97 -20.23 -5.26 3.59
C PRO A 97 -21.76 -5.19 3.47
N GLU A 98 -22.44 -4.99 4.60
CA GLU A 98 -23.88 -4.69 4.65
C GLU A 98 -24.18 -3.27 4.13
N PHE A 99 -23.97 -3.04 2.83
CA PHE A 99 -24.09 -1.72 2.22
C PHE A 99 -25.46 -1.04 2.45
N SER A 100 -26.55 -1.81 2.49
CA SER A 100 -27.88 -1.26 2.77
C SER A 100 -27.97 -0.65 4.17
N LYS A 101 -27.33 -1.28 5.16
CA LYS A 101 -27.24 -0.77 6.53
C LYS A 101 -26.37 0.49 6.59
N GLN A 102 -25.23 0.47 5.90
CA GLN A 102 -24.32 1.63 5.82
C GLN A 102 -24.99 2.86 5.21
N ILE A 103 -25.74 2.69 4.12
CA ILE A 103 -26.49 3.77 3.47
C ILE A 103 -27.52 4.36 4.45
N SER A 104 -28.28 3.50 5.14
CA SER A 104 -29.28 3.93 6.13
C SER A 104 -28.66 4.66 7.34
N GLU A 105 -27.51 4.18 7.84
CA GLU A 105 -26.76 4.83 8.92
C GLU A 105 -26.19 6.18 8.48
N THR A 106 -25.71 6.28 7.24
CA THR A 106 -25.22 7.53 6.64
C THR A 106 -26.35 8.55 6.54
N GLU A 107 -27.50 8.15 5.98
CA GLU A 107 -28.68 9.01 5.85
C GLU A 107 -29.15 9.51 7.23
N THR A 108 -29.24 8.61 8.20
CA THR A 108 -29.60 8.95 9.59
C THR A 108 -28.61 9.94 10.19
N THR A 109 -27.32 9.74 9.94
CA THR A 109 -26.28 10.65 10.42
C THR A 109 -26.46 12.02 9.77
N LEU A 110 -26.52 12.12 8.45
CA LEU A 110 -26.70 13.40 7.75
C LEU A 110 -27.95 14.16 8.21
N LYS A 111 -29.06 13.47 8.49
CA LYS A 111 -30.27 14.06 9.10
C LYS A 111 -29.99 14.62 10.49
N ARG A 112 -29.26 13.89 11.36
CA ARG A 112 -28.82 14.39 12.68
C ARG A 112 -27.91 15.61 12.57
N LEU A 113 -27.13 15.70 11.49
CA LEU A 113 -26.26 16.86 11.21
C LEU A 113 -27.02 18.06 10.65
N SER A 114 -28.35 17.98 10.53
CA SER A 114 -29.20 19.05 10.00
C SER A 114 -28.86 19.45 8.56
N PHE A 115 -28.32 18.54 7.74
CA PHE A 115 -28.25 18.74 6.30
C PHE A 115 -29.66 18.84 5.70
N LYS A 116 -29.82 19.65 4.65
CA LYS A 116 -31.10 19.81 3.94
C LYS A 116 -31.44 18.55 3.14
N GLY A 117 -32.72 18.25 2.97
CA GLY A 117 -33.22 17.07 2.23
C GLY A 117 -32.54 16.89 0.87
N SER A 118 -32.50 17.92 0.03
CA SER A 118 -31.86 17.84 -1.30
C SER A 118 -30.36 17.53 -1.28
N ILE A 119 -29.64 17.93 -0.23
CA ILE A 119 -28.21 17.63 -0.07
C ILE A 119 -28.03 16.17 0.39
N ILE A 120 -28.91 15.71 1.28
CA ILE A 120 -28.94 14.32 1.74
C ILE A 120 -29.22 13.40 0.55
N ASP A 121 -30.24 13.72 -0.26
CA ASP A 121 -30.63 12.92 -1.43
C ASP A 121 -29.47 12.79 -2.42
N LEU A 122 -28.82 13.91 -2.78
CA LEU A 122 -27.65 13.91 -3.67
C LEU A 122 -26.48 13.08 -3.12
N TYR A 123 -26.26 13.14 -1.81
CA TYR A 123 -25.19 12.40 -1.15
C TYR A 123 -25.47 10.89 -1.17
N ILE A 124 -26.70 10.51 -0.82
CA ILE A 124 -27.13 9.11 -0.80
C ILE A 124 -27.13 8.52 -2.22
N GLU A 125 -27.55 9.29 -3.23
CA GLU A 125 -27.44 8.90 -4.64
C GLU A 125 -25.99 8.57 -5.01
N ARG A 126 -25.05 9.48 -4.77
CA ARG A 126 -23.62 9.27 -5.06
C ARG A 126 -23.03 8.09 -4.28
N LEU A 127 -23.44 7.93 -3.03
CA LEU A 127 -23.04 6.78 -2.22
C LEU A 127 -23.53 5.47 -2.83
N ILE A 128 -24.79 5.41 -3.28
CA ILE A 128 -25.34 4.23 -3.94
C ILE A 128 -24.55 3.90 -5.20
N GLU A 129 -24.19 4.90 -6.01
CA GLU A 129 -23.37 4.68 -7.21
C GLU A 129 -22.00 4.07 -6.87
N LEU A 130 -21.31 4.61 -5.87
CA LEU A 130 -20.02 4.10 -5.42
C LEU A 130 -20.14 2.68 -4.84
N VAL A 131 -21.17 2.42 -4.03
CA VAL A 131 -21.50 1.10 -3.50
C VAL A 131 -21.75 0.10 -4.62
N ASN A 132 -22.46 0.50 -5.67
CA ASN A 132 -22.74 -0.37 -6.81
C ASN A 132 -21.47 -0.72 -7.58
N LEU A 133 -20.55 0.25 -7.78
CA LEU A 133 -19.23 -0.04 -8.33
C LEU A 133 -18.45 -1.05 -7.48
N PHE A 134 -18.40 -0.86 -6.16
CA PHE A 134 -17.76 -1.81 -5.26
C PHE A 134 -18.41 -3.19 -5.34
N ARG A 135 -19.74 -3.28 -5.32
CA ARG A 135 -20.49 -4.55 -5.45
C ARG A 135 -20.13 -5.29 -6.72
N CYS A 136 -20.16 -4.61 -7.87
CA CYS A 136 -19.82 -5.20 -9.15
C CYS A 136 -18.38 -5.72 -9.16
N ASN A 137 -17.44 -4.92 -8.66
CA ASN A 137 -16.02 -5.33 -8.62
C ASN A 137 -15.77 -6.48 -7.64
N ILE A 138 -16.42 -6.51 -6.47
CA ILE A 138 -16.27 -7.62 -5.50
C ILE A 138 -16.79 -8.94 -6.10
N GLN A 139 -17.90 -8.91 -6.84
CA GLN A 139 -18.50 -10.11 -7.43
C GLN A 139 -17.70 -10.69 -8.60
N ASN A 140 -16.99 -9.82 -9.35
CA ASN A 140 -16.32 -10.21 -10.59
C ASN A 140 -14.83 -10.57 -10.41
N ASN A 141 -14.21 -10.21 -9.29
CA ASN A 141 -12.78 -10.39 -9.06
C ASN A 141 -12.51 -11.47 -8.02
N LYS A 142 -11.43 -12.24 -8.21
CA LYS A 142 -11.09 -13.40 -7.37
C LYS A 142 -10.10 -13.04 -6.27
N THR A 143 -9.29 -12.01 -6.50
CA THR A 143 -8.26 -11.56 -5.57
C THR A 143 -8.47 -10.10 -5.15
N SER A 144 -7.89 -9.73 -4.01
CA SER A 144 -7.95 -8.35 -3.51
C SER A 144 -7.19 -7.39 -4.44
N SER A 145 -6.14 -7.86 -5.10
CA SER A 145 -5.39 -7.07 -6.09
C SER A 145 -6.20 -6.81 -7.36
N GLU A 146 -6.86 -7.82 -7.91
CA GLU A 146 -7.75 -7.68 -9.07
C GLU A 146 -8.93 -6.75 -8.76
N PHE A 147 -9.54 -6.90 -7.57
CA PHE A 147 -10.59 -6.01 -7.09
C PHE A 147 -10.08 -4.56 -7.03
N TYR A 148 -8.92 -4.32 -6.43
CA TYR A 148 -8.35 -2.99 -6.26
C TYR A 148 -8.09 -2.31 -7.61
N ILE A 149 -7.43 -3.01 -8.54
CA ILE A 149 -7.12 -2.49 -9.88
C ILE A 149 -8.42 -2.17 -10.64
N SER A 150 -9.37 -3.12 -10.67
CA SER A 150 -10.65 -2.92 -11.38
C SER A 150 -11.44 -1.75 -10.80
N ASN A 151 -11.49 -1.66 -9.47
CA ASN A 151 -12.16 -0.57 -8.79
C ASN A 151 -11.53 0.79 -9.09
N LEU A 152 -10.19 0.90 -9.13
CA LEU A 152 -9.51 2.14 -9.52
C LEU A 152 -9.79 2.52 -10.97
N VAL A 153 -9.77 1.55 -11.90
CA VAL A 153 -10.09 1.77 -13.32
C VAL A 153 -11.52 2.32 -13.47
N ASP A 154 -12.50 1.68 -12.84
CA ASP A 154 -13.89 2.10 -12.89
C ASP A 154 -14.11 3.48 -12.28
N LEU A 155 -13.47 3.75 -11.14
CA LEU A 155 -13.53 5.07 -10.50
C LEU A 155 -12.92 6.14 -11.39
N TYR A 156 -11.73 5.91 -11.94
CA TYR A 156 -11.05 6.90 -12.80
C TYR A 156 -11.85 7.15 -14.08
N THR A 157 -12.48 6.12 -14.62
CA THR A 157 -13.38 6.24 -15.77
C THR A 157 -14.63 7.04 -15.42
N LYS A 158 -15.30 6.71 -14.30
CA LYS A 158 -16.52 7.42 -13.84
C LYS A 158 -16.26 8.89 -13.57
N PHE A 159 -15.09 9.25 -13.02
CA PHE A 159 -14.68 10.63 -12.79
C PHE A 159 -14.05 11.31 -14.01
N SER A 160 -14.02 10.64 -15.18
CA SER A 160 -13.43 11.17 -16.42
C SER A 160 -11.98 11.65 -16.26
N LEU A 161 -11.19 10.93 -15.46
CA LEU A 161 -9.77 11.22 -15.29
C LEU A 161 -8.98 10.91 -16.58
N PRO A 162 -7.82 11.55 -16.79
CA PRO A 162 -7.03 11.33 -18.00
C PRO A 162 -6.71 9.86 -18.25
N LYS A 163 -6.81 9.43 -19.53
CA LYS A 163 -6.56 8.04 -19.95
C LYS A 163 -5.21 7.50 -19.49
N ALA A 164 -4.17 8.34 -19.44
CA ALA A 164 -2.84 7.95 -18.98
C ALA A 164 -2.84 7.39 -17.55
N LEU A 165 -3.71 7.89 -16.65
CA LEU A 165 -3.83 7.34 -15.30
C LEU A 165 -4.52 5.96 -15.31
N ILE A 166 -5.54 5.79 -16.15
CA ILE A 166 -6.22 4.51 -16.33
C ILE A 166 -5.25 3.47 -16.91
N ASP A 167 -4.45 3.85 -17.89
CA ASP A 167 -3.43 2.99 -18.49
C ASP A 167 -2.32 2.62 -17.48
N LEU A 168 -1.91 3.56 -16.62
CA LEU A 168 -0.96 3.29 -15.51
C LEU A 168 -1.52 2.21 -14.57
N VAL A 169 -2.75 2.39 -14.08
CA VAL A 169 -3.38 1.44 -13.14
C VAL A 169 -3.63 0.08 -13.81
N SER A 170 -4.18 0.05 -15.01
CA SER A 170 -4.58 -1.20 -15.67
C SER A 170 -3.42 -2.05 -16.20
N SER A 171 -2.29 -1.44 -16.57
CA SER A 171 -1.20 -2.15 -17.26
C SER A 171 0.12 -2.20 -16.48
N ARG A 172 0.32 -1.31 -15.50
CA ARG A 172 1.59 -1.16 -14.78
C ARG A 172 1.50 -1.49 -13.29
N MET A 173 0.30 -1.75 -12.75
CA MET A 173 0.13 -2.25 -11.38
C MET A 173 0.29 -3.77 -11.27
N GLN A 174 0.92 -4.23 -10.19
CA GLN A 174 1.07 -5.64 -9.89
C GLN A 174 1.11 -5.90 -8.38
N SER A 175 0.55 -7.03 -7.94
CA SER A 175 0.74 -7.53 -6.57
C SER A 175 2.22 -7.85 -6.32
N LEU A 176 2.80 -7.30 -5.25
CA LEU A 176 4.16 -7.67 -4.84
C LEU A 176 4.23 -9.16 -4.50
N PHE A 177 3.21 -9.72 -3.83
CA PHE A 177 3.17 -11.13 -3.47
C PHE A 177 3.22 -12.06 -4.69
N TYR A 178 2.41 -11.78 -5.72
CA TYR A 178 2.39 -12.55 -6.96
C TYR A 178 3.45 -12.14 -7.97
N SER A 179 4.39 -11.26 -7.59
CA SER A 179 5.48 -10.85 -8.47
C SER A 179 6.68 -11.80 -8.37
N PRO A 180 7.45 -11.98 -9.46
CA PRO A 180 8.74 -12.69 -9.42
C PRO A 180 9.75 -12.05 -8.46
N ILE A 181 9.50 -10.82 -7.98
CA ILE A 181 10.39 -10.13 -7.04
C ILE A 181 10.58 -10.95 -5.77
N LEU A 182 9.51 -11.55 -5.23
CA LEU A 182 9.59 -12.29 -3.97
C LEU A 182 10.02 -13.75 -4.14
N SER A 183 9.46 -14.47 -5.11
CA SER A 183 9.70 -15.91 -5.27
C SER A 183 11.00 -16.24 -6.02
N GLU A 184 11.54 -15.29 -6.79
CA GLU A 184 12.70 -15.53 -7.64
C GLU A 184 13.83 -14.56 -7.31
N PHE A 185 13.60 -13.25 -7.49
CA PHE A 185 14.66 -12.25 -7.40
C PHE A 185 15.24 -12.13 -5.98
N LEU A 186 14.38 -12.02 -4.96
CA LEU A 186 14.81 -11.88 -3.57
C LEU A 186 15.64 -13.10 -3.09
N PRO A 187 15.19 -14.36 -3.28
CA PRO A 187 15.99 -15.55 -3.01
C PRO A 187 17.36 -15.53 -3.70
N GLU A 188 17.40 -15.15 -4.97
CA GLU A 188 18.63 -15.13 -5.76
C GLU A 188 19.61 -14.07 -5.25
N ILE A 189 19.13 -12.85 -4.96
CA ILE A 189 20.02 -11.79 -4.47
C ILE A 189 20.54 -12.05 -3.06
N ILE A 190 19.74 -12.72 -2.20
CA ILE A 190 20.22 -13.18 -0.88
C ILE A 190 21.42 -14.13 -1.06
N LEU A 191 21.33 -15.08 -1.98
CA LEU A 191 22.41 -16.05 -2.24
C LEU A 191 23.65 -15.38 -2.87
N LEU A 192 23.45 -14.53 -3.87
CA LEU A 192 24.55 -13.88 -4.59
C LEU A 192 25.33 -12.91 -3.71
N THR A 193 24.69 -12.33 -2.68
CA THR A 193 25.33 -11.35 -1.79
C THR A 193 25.78 -11.94 -0.46
N ASP A 194 25.69 -13.27 -0.25
CA ASP A 194 25.90 -13.89 1.07
C ASP A 194 27.27 -13.53 1.70
N ASN A 195 28.31 -13.42 0.87
CA ASN A 195 29.67 -13.11 1.29
C ASN A 195 30.02 -11.61 1.20
N GLU A 196 29.09 -10.79 0.72
CA GLU A 196 29.32 -9.35 0.52
C GLU A 196 29.09 -8.56 1.83
N PRO A 197 29.86 -7.50 2.11
CA PRO A 197 29.65 -6.67 3.30
C PRO A 197 28.26 -6.03 3.38
N PHE A 198 27.62 -5.82 2.22
CA PHE A 198 26.26 -5.31 2.07
C PHE A 198 25.20 -6.42 1.89
N GLY A 199 25.61 -7.68 2.00
CA GLY A 199 24.73 -8.84 1.96
C GLY A 199 23.81 -8.93 3.17
N LEU A 200 22.63 -9.54 2.98
CA LEU A 200 21.58 -9.54 4.00
C LEU A 200 22.05 -10.10 5.35
N LYS A 201 22.75 -11.24 5.39
CA LYS A 201 23.31 -11.82 6.63
C LYS A 201 24.29 -10.88 7.35
N ASN A 202 25.20 -10.27 6.58
CA ASN A 202 26.17 -9.32 7.13
C ASN A 202 25.48 -8.09 7.71
N LEU A 203 24.50 -7.54 7.01
CA LEU A 203 23.75 -6.38 7.49
C LEU A 203 22.90 -6.69 8.71
N ILE A 204 22.22 -7.86 8.76
CA ILE A 204 21.43 -8.29 9.91
C ILE A 204 22.29 -8.44 11.16
N SER A 205 23.49 -9.03 11.02
CA SER A 205 24.39 -9.30 12.15
C SER A 205 25.12 -8.05 12.66
N LYS A 206 25.39 -7.07 11.78
CA LYS A 206 26.25 -5.93 12.11
C LYS A 206 25.50 -4.60 12.27
N THR A 207 24.21 -4.55 11.94
CA THR A 207 23.47 -3.28 11.92
C THR A 207 22.07 -3.41 12.50
N SER A 208 21.48 -2.27 12.85
CA SER A 208 20.09 -2.16 13.29
C SER A 208 19.11 -1.87 12.13
N LEU A 209 19.55 -2.01 10.87
CA LEU A 209 18.73 -1.68 9.70
C LEU A 209 17.46 -2.53 9.62
N PHE A 210 17.60 -3.83 9.89
CA PHE A 210 16.51 -4.78 9.92
C PHE A 210 16.04 -4.98 11.36
N LYS A 211 14.73 -5.07 11.58
CA LYS A 211 14.13 -5.35 12.90
C LYS A 211 13.42 -6.69 12.87
N ASP A 212 13.32 -7.35 14.02
CA ASP A 212 12.51 -8.56 14.13
C ASP A 212 11.01 -8.23 14.05
N PRO A 213 10.19 -9.11 13.44
CA PRO A 213 10.60 -10.31 12.72
C PRO A 213 11.07 -10.03 11.29
N LEU A 214 12.03 -10.81 10.80
CA LEU A 214 12.52 -10.71 9.42
C LEU A 214 11.56 -11.32 8.40
N PHE A 215 10.94 -12.44 8.78
CA PHE A 215 9.96 -13.11 7.93
C PHE A 215 8.76 -13.58 8.76
N ARG A 216 7.66 -13.89 8.08
CA ARG A 216 6.48 -14.47 8.68
C ARG A 216 5.98 -15.63 7.85
N ASN A 217 5.68 -16.75 8.50
CA ASN A 217 5.00 -17.86 7.86
C ASN A 217 3.56 -17.47 7.54
N ILE A 218 3.18 -17.74 6.30
CA ILE A 218 1.88 -17.47 5.71
C ILE A 218 0.80 -18.27 6.46
N LYS A 219 0.96 -19.59 6.60
CA LYS A 219 -0.06 -20.46 7.19
C LYS A 219 -0.06 -20.44 8.72
N SER A 220 1.10 -20.52 9.36
CA SER A 220 1.18 -20.66 10.83
C SER A 220 1.22 -19.34 11.58
N LYS A 221 1.39 -18.20 10.88
CA LYS A 221 1.67 -16.86 11.45
C LYS A 221 2.94 -16.80 12.31
N GLU A 222 3.73 -17.87 12.29
CA GLU A 222 5.00 -17.94 13.00
C GLU A 222 5.95 -16.85 12.49
N LYS A 223 6.61 -16.20 13.43
CA LYS A 223 7.56 -15.12 13.17
C LYS A 223 8.95 -15.72 13.14
N ILE A 224 9.68 -15.45 12.07
CA ILE A 224 11.04 -15.93 11.87
C ILE A 224 11.98 -14.77 12.19
N THR A 225 12.81 -14.99 13.19
CA THR A 225 13.71 -13.97 13.75
C THR A 225 15.03 -13.89 12.98
N LYS A 226 15.83 -12.87 13.31
CA LYS A 226 17.22 -12.72 12.86
C LYS A 226 18.06 -13.94 13.19
N GLU A 227 17.95 -14.47 14.40
CA GLU A 227 18.76 -15.61 14.86
C GLU A 227 18.46 -16.87 14.04
N GLU A 228 17.17 -17.14 13.79
CA GLU A 228 16.75 -18.26 12.95
C GLU A 228 17.26 -18.12 11.51
N PHE A 229 17.18 -16.92 10.92
CA PHE A 229 17.69 -16.68 9.57
C PHE A 229 19.21 -16.86 9.49
N LEU A 230 19.96 -16.39 10.49
CA LEU A 230 21.41 -16.55 10.53
C LEU A 230 21.82 -18.02 10.72
N THR A 231 21.01 -18.80 11.42
CA THR A 231 21.26 -20.23 11.67
C THR A 231 20.92 -21.11 10.47
N ASP A 232 19.80 -20.84 9.79
CA ASP A 232 19.27 -21.70 8.72
C ASP A 232 18.71 -20.89 7.55
N SER A 233 19.56 -20.05 6.94
CA SER A 233 19.14 -19.20 5.81
C SER A 233 18.65 -20.01 4.62
N LYS A 234 19.16 -21.24 4.42
CA LYS A 234 18.80 -22.06 3.26
C LYS A 234 17.33 -22.45 3.30
N ARG A 235 16.84 -22.95 4.45
CA ARG A 235 15.42 -23.27 4.62
C ARG A 235 14.53 -22.05 4.41
N ILE A 236 14.97 -20.87 4.86
CA ILE A 236 14.22 -19.62 4.67
C ILE A 236 14.17 -19.23 3.19
N ILE A 237 15.28 -19.34 2.48
CA ILE A 237 15.34 -19.05 1.03
C ILE A 237 14.46 -20.01 0.24
N ASP A 238 14.46 -21.30 0.57
CA ASP A 238 13.58 -22.29 -0.08
C ASP A 238 12.10 -21.98 0.23
N ALA A 239 11.77 -21.62 1.47
CA ALA A 239 10.42 -21.19 1.84
C ALA A 239 9.97 -19.88 1.15
N LEU A 240 10.87 -18.96 0.82
CA LEU A 240 10.56 -17.77 0.01
C LEU A 240 10.21 -18.17 -1.43
N LYS A 241 11.00 -19.06 -2.04
CA LYS A 241 10.74 -19.56 -3.41
C LYS A 241 9.40 -20.25 -3.53
N GLU A 242 9.05 -21.04 -2.52
CA GLU A 242 7.77 -21.73 -2.41
C GLU A 242 6.63 -20.81 -1.97
N GLN A 243 6.90 -19.52 -1.74
CA GLN A 243 5.94 -18.53 -1.27
C GLN A 243 5.21 -18.97 0.01
N PHE A 244 5.92 -19.61 0.93
CA PHE A 244 5.42 -20.02 2.26
C PHE A 244 5.70 -19.00 3.35
N ILE A 245 6.59 -18.05 3.09
CA ILE A 245 6.93 -16.99 4.02
C ILE A 245 6.95 -15.63 3.31
N LEU A 246 6.72 -14.58 4.10
CA LEU A 246 6.71 -13.18 3.67
C LEU A 246 7.87 -12.44 4.33
N PRO A 247 8.71 -11.69 3.58
CA PRO A 247 9.79 -10.89 4.14
C PRO A 247 9.29 -9.62 4.83
N SER A 248 10.11 -8.96 5.65
CA SER A 248 9.81 -7.61 6.13
C SER A 248 9.96 -6.58 4.99
N HIS A 249 9.34 -5.40 5.14
CA HIS A 249 9.44 -4.33 4.14
C HIS A 249 10.89 -3.91 3.88
N GLU A 250 11.71 -3.85 4.93
CA GLU A 250 13.12 -3.49 4.85
C GLU A 250 13.92 -4.46 3.97
N ILE A 251 13.58 -5.76 3.97
CA ILE A 251 14.25 -6.77 3.13
C ILE A 251 13.91 -6.54 1.65
N VAL A 252 12.66 -6.20 1.34
CA VAL A 252 12.28 -5.86 -0.04
C VAL A 252 12.95 -4.55 -0.48
N LEU A 253 12.94 -3.51 0.37
CA LEU A 253 13.60 -2.25 0.04
C LEU A 253 15.12 -2.43 -0.13
N TRP A 254 15.76 -3.28 0.68
CA TRP A 254 17.16 -3.65 0.52
C TRP A 254 17.42 -4.27 -0.85
N SER A 255 16.62 -5.26 -1.27
CA SER A 255 16.82 -5.91 -2.57
C SER A 255 16.62 -4.94 -3.74
N LEU A 256 15.61 -4.07 -3.66
CA LEU A 256 15.36 -3.03 -4.67
C LEU A 256 16.47 -1.98 -4.73
N ALA A 257 17.02 -1.59 -3.57
CA ALA A 257 18.13 -0.64 -3.48
C ALA A 257 19.41 -1.19 -4.16
N LEU A 258 19.68 -2.49 -4.01
CA LEU A 258 20.82 -3.13 -4.68
C LEU A 258 20.67 -3.17 -6.21
N SER A 259 19.44 -3.20 -6.71
CA SER A 259 19.11 -3.18 -8.14
C SER A 259 19.22 -1.80 -8.79
N ASP A 260 19.58 -0.74 -8.05
CA ASP A 260 19.73 0.62 -8.60
C ASP A 260 18.46 1.12 -9.32
N ILE A 261 17.28 0.73 -8.80
CA ILE A 261 15.97 1.12 -9.32
C ILE A 261 15.50 2.35 -8.54
N LYS A 262 14.98 3.34 -9.25
CA LYS A 262 14.42 4.53 -8.60
C LYS A 262 13.12 4.17 -7.89
N HIS A 263 12.89 4.81 -6.76
CA HIS A 263 11.81 4.48 -5.85
C HIS A 263 10.89 5.69 -5.65
N TYR A 264 9.60 5.50 -5.89
CA TYR A 264 8.56 6.50 -5.67
C TYR A 264 7.66 6.03 -4.53
N GLY A 265 7.84 6.60 -3.34
CA GLY A 265 7.17 6.07 -2.15
C GLY A 265 7.53 6.83 -0.89
N ASN A 266 7.41 6.14 0.24
CA ASN A 266 7.53 6.72 1.58
C ASN A 266 8.72 6.15 2.36
N ASP A 267 9.86 6.01 1.67
CA ASP A 267 10.94 5.10 2.09
C ASP A 267 12.28 5.83 2.23
N PHE A 268 12.26 7.16 2.16
CA PHE A 268 13.46 8.01 2.24
C PHE A 268 14.30 7.69 3.49
N GLY A 269 13.64 7.48 4.63
CA GLY A 269 14.31 7.13 5.89
C GLY A 269 15.10 5.82 5.79
N PHE A 270 14.55 4.80 5.13
CA PHE A 270 15.26 3.55 4.90
C PHE A 270 16.48 3.75 4.00
N PHE A 271 16.33 4.38 2.84
CA PHE A 271 17.44 4.60 1.89
C PHE A 271 18.57 5.44 2.48
N CYS A 272 18.26 6.43 3.32
CA CYS A 272 19.29 7.22 4.01
C CYS A 272 20.05 6.42 5.07
N ASN A 273 19.32 5.64 5.88
CA ASN A 273 19.95 4.76 6.87
C ASN A 273 20.83 3.71 6.19
N PHE A 274 20.37 3.14 5.08
CA PHE A 274 21.14 2.17 4.33
C PHE A 274 22.38 2.79 3.69
N GLN A 275 22.27 4.00 3.11
CA GLN A 275 23.42 4.75 2.60
C GLN A 275 24.47 4.98 3.69
N SER A 276 24.07 5.44 4.87
CA SER A 276 24.98 5.67 6.01
C SER A 276 25.75 4.40 6.40
N ILE A 277 25.08 3.25 6.38
CA ILE A 277 25.72 1.95 6.61
C ILE A 277 26.74 1.63 5.52
N LEU A 278 26.40 1.83 4.24
CA LEU A 278 27.33 1.58 3.13
C LEU A 278 28.55 2.50 3.18
N ASP A 279 28.36 3.76 3.56
CA ASP A 279 29.45 4.73 3.72
C ASP A 279 30.43 4.29 4.83
N ASN A 280 29.91 3.78 5.95
CA ASN A 280 30.73 3.21 7.03
C ASN A 280 31.50 1.94 6.62
N LEU A 281 31.01 1.24 5.59
CA LEU A 281 31.68 0.10 4.97
C LEU A 281 32.61 0.51 3.82
N ALA A 282 32.81 1.82 3.61
CA ALA A 282 33.56 2.38 2.48
C ALA A 282 33.02 1.98 1.09
N ILE A 283 31.75 1.59 1.00
CA ILE A 283 31.08 1.25 -0.25
C ILE A 283 30.44 2.51 -0.80
N LYS A 284 31.06 3.09 -1.83
CA LYS A 284 30.52 4.28 -2.49
C LYS A 284 29.26 3.92 -3.28
N ASN A 285 28.13 4.43 -2.82
CA ASN A 285 26.85 4.34 -3.50
C ASN A 285 26.10 5.67 -3.43
N ASN A 286 25.01 5.81 -4.18
CA ASN A 286 24.13 6.97 -4.15
C ASN A 286 22.66 6.55 -3.93
N LEU A 287 22.41 5.68 -2.94
CA LEU A 287 21.08 5.15 -2.63
C LEU A 287 20.05 6.25 -2.35
N HIS A 288 20.47 7.33 -1.70
CA HIS A 288 19.61 8.49 -1.47
C HIS A 288 19.08 9.14 -2.76
N LYS A 289 19.77 8.96 -3.91
CA LYS A 289 19.33 9.46 -5.23
C LYS A 289 18.34 8.51 -5.92
N LEU A 290 18.17 7.30 -5.41
CA LEU A 290 17.14 6.38 -5.90
C LEU A 290 15.76 6.85 -5.45
N GLN A 291 15.64 7.45 -4.27
CA GLN A 291 14.37 7.98 -3.80
C GLN A 291 13.98 9.25 -4.60
N LEU A 292 12.84 9.18 -5.28
CA LEU A 292 12.31 10.29 -6.08
C LEU A 292 11.49 11.29 -5.26
N THR A 293 10.99 10.86 -4.10
CA THR A 293 10.23 11.72 -3.20
C THR A 293 11.18 12.39 -2.21
N LEU A 294 10.96 13.67 -1.94
CA LEU A 294 11.78 14.41 -0.98
C LEU A 294 11.44 13.96 0.47
N PRO A 295 12.36 14.10 1.44
CA PRO A 295 12.08 13.78 2.84
C PRO A 295 10.86 14.50 3.42
N LYS A 296 10.55 15.71 2.94
CA LYS A 296 9.37 16.47 3.36
C LYS A 296 8.09 16.04 2.64
N GLN A 297 8.22 15.27 1.57
CA GLN A 297 7.12 14.68 0.80
C GLN A 297 6.81 13.24 1.23
N ASP A 298 7.59 12.71 2.18
CA ASP A 298 7.28 11.50 2.94
C ASP A 298 5.91 11.70 3.63
N GLY A 299 4.87 11.11 3.03
CA GLY A 299 3.47 11.22 3.46
C GLY A 299 2.69 12.41 2.88
N LYS A 300 3.23 13.13 1.87
CA LYS A 300 2.54 14.26 1.19
C LYS A 300 2.13 14.03 -0.25
N ASN A 301 2.49 12.90 -0.87
CA ASN A 301 2.02 12.58 -2.23
C ASN A 301 0.54 12.13 -2.26
N PHE A 302 -0.14 12.35 -1.14
CA PHE A 302 -1.57 12.26 -1.01
C PHE A 302 -2.13 13.66 -1.25
N ILE A 303 -3.19 13.80 -2.02
CA ILE A 303 -3.93 15.07 -2.10
C ILE A 303 -4.23 15.56 -0.67
N GLU A 304 -3.53 16.61 -0.22
CA GLU A 304 -3.79 17.29 1.05
C GLU A 304 -4.87 18.34 0.78
N PHE A 305 -6.11 18.03 1.16
CA PHE A 305 -7.19 19.01 1.07
C PHE A 305 -6.93 20.16 2.04
N GLU A 306 -7.05 21.41 1.56
CA GLU A 306 -6.84 22.64 2.34
C GLU A 306 -7.62 22.64 3.67
N ASN A 307 -8.77 21.95 3.70
CA ASN A 307 -9.64 21.83 4.86
C ASN A 307 -10.05 20.38 5.10
N SER A 308 -9.19 19.60 5.75
CA SER A 308 -9.55 18.28 6.27
C SER A 308 -10.12 18.43 7.67
N TYR A 309 -11.38 18.02 7.87
CA TYR A 309 -12.05 18.08 9.17
C TYR A 309 -12.36 16.68 9.66
N SER A 310 -11.86 16.37 10.85
CA SER A 310 -12.19 15.17 11.60
C SER A 310 -13.33 15.50 12.56
N PHE A 311 -14.34 14.63 12.63
CA PHE A 311 -15.45 14.80 13.55
C PHE A 311 -15.72 13.50 14.32
N ILE A 312 -16.05 13.64 15.60
CA ILE A 312 -16.56 12.55 16.44
C ILE A 312 -18.01 12.86 16.77
N LEU A 313 -18.89 11.87 16.62
CA LEU A 313 -20.28 11.97 17.07
C LEU A 313 -20.37 11.56 18.55
N ILE A 314 -20.65 12.52 19.44
CA ILE A 314 -20.94 12.25 20.86
C ILE A 314 -22.42 12.56 21.11
N GLY A 315 -23.23 11.51 21.25
CA GLY A 315 -24.69 11.62 21.28
C GLY A 315 -25.23 12.16 19.94
N ASN A 316 -25.82 13.37 19.96
CA ASN A 316 -26.32 14.06 18.77
C ASN A 316 -25.45 15.25 18.32
N LYS A 317 -24.24 15.41 18.88
CA LYS A 317 -23.34 16.52 18.54
C LYS A 317 -22.10 15.99 17.81
N LEU A 318 -21.82 16.57 16.64
CA LEU A 318 -20.48 16.44 16.06
C LEU A 318 -19.54 17.40 16.76
N ILE A 319 -18.43 16.85 17.23
CA ILE A 319 -17.32 17.62 17.76
C ILE A 319 -16.22 17.55 16.71
N ARG A 320 -15.94 18.70 16.08
CA ARG A 320 -14.75 18.85 15.25
C ARG A 320 -13.52 18.62 16.13
N THR A 321 -12.68 17.67 15.77
CA THR A 321 -11.44 17.43 16.50
C THR A 321 -10.31 18.24 15.88
N ASN A 322 -9.54 18.94 16.70
CA ASN A 322 -8.37 19.71 16.25
C ASN A 322 -7.13 18.82 15.98
N THR A 323 -7.21 17.55 16.33
CA THR A 323 -6.15 16.58 16.07
C THR A 323 -6.28 16.04 14.65
N LYS A 324 -5.21 16.18 13.85
CA LYS A 324 -4.91 15.31 12.72
C LYS A 324 -4.67 13.90 13.29
N ILE A 325 -5.71 13.21 13.74
CA ILE A 325 -5.58 11.84 14.23
C ILE A 325 -5.24 10.99 13.00
N SER A 326 -4.43 9.95 13.16
CA SER A 326 -4.21 8.94 12.11
C SER A 326 -5.40 7.97 11.92
N ARG A 327 -6.56 8.31 12.51
CA ARG A 327 -7.84 7.60 12.51
C ARG A 327 -8.91 8.66 12.29
N VAL A 328 -9.29 8.88 11.05
CA VAL A 328 -10.25 9.92 10.70
C VAL A 328 -11.24 9.34 9.72
N THR A 329 -12.48 9.29 10.19
CA THR A 329 -13.68 9.46 9.37
C THR A 329 -13.55 10.78 8.62
N ASN A 330 -12.95 10.75 7.42
CA ASN A 330 -12.76 11.96 6.64
C ASN A 330 -14.07 12.25 5.91
N LEU A 331 -14.71 13.34 6.30
CA LEU A 331 -15.73 14.00 5.48
C LEU A 331 -15.04 14.59 4.26
N ILE A 332 -14.92 13.83 3.17
CA ILE A 332 -14.68 14.42 1.87
C ILE A 332 -16.03 14.93 1.39
N SER A 333 -16.26 16.23 1.59
CA SER A 333 -17.26 16.94 0.82
C SER A 333 -16.78 16.94 -0.63
N ILE A 334 -17.22 15.98 -1.44
CA ILE A 334 -17.07 16.06 -2.90
C ILE A 334 -17.99 17.20 -3.35
N TYR A 335 -17.50 18.43 -3.27
CA TYR A 335 -17.88 19.47 -4.22
C TYR A 335 -17.06 19.20 -5.48
N LEU A 336 -17.64 18.43 -6.39
CA LEU A 336 -17.44 18.64 -7.82
C LEU A 336 -18.53 19.60 -8.27
#